data_AF-A0AAW9SC14-F1
#
_entry.id   AF-A0AAW9SC14-F1
#
_cell.length_a   1.000
_cell.length_b   1.000
_cell.length_c   1.000
_cell.angle_alpha   90.00
_cell.angle_beta   90.00
_cell.angle_gamma   90.00
#
_symmetry.space_group_name_H-M   'P 1'
#
loop_
_entity.id
_entity.type
_entity.pdbx_description
1 polymer ?
#
loop_
_entity_poly.entity_id
_entity_poly.type
_entity_poly.pdbx_seq_one_letter_code
_entity_poly.pdbx_strand_id
1 'polypeptide(L)'
;MNQLIGKNSKAIYRLAASVVHAIILMIVTLVYLALPFSLDDELILIELSSAVKKSFFREGEKPPRDRFLFIDISWEKQLIDKTDSLGIPIGKIDITDRESLGKLVHTFNQNPNYEFVIIDIQFYLPSSKDSLLAHELKKLQKGLVSYHKDKKDAPKYPIFKAPLGLSDMEGQIKDNMDDIVLKYHLIQGDSLKTTPLLMFEQLYNTKLKKGLLYDQLKGETIFNSYILDFYINSIDLFKKKAYNHVYLQELLYLSPEEIHDYTNDRIVIVGDFENKDIHKTIQGEMPGPLILLNAFLSLEKGQNILSPWWVLTILLFYILISYKCITYKDPVTRYLEKKFKKYNFVVEFAADVSFYLIYFGLVSLLSFALFNIHLTILIMAFYMHFLEAGINLLAENKEKKKKAKLALQTQAEEAKK
;
A
#
# COMPACT_ATOMS: atom_id res chain seq x y z
N MET A 1 -48.97 -11.81 -25.52
CA MET A 1 -48.33 -12.50 -24.37
C MET A 1 -46.93 -13.04 -24.71
N ASN A 2 -46.74 -13.80 -25.79
CA ASN A 2 -45.42 -14.39 -26.14
C ASN A 2 -44.28 -13.38 -26.42
N GLN A 3 -44.56 -12.18 -26.94
CA GLN A 3 -43.53 -11.14 -27.14
C GLN A 3 -43.02 -10.50 -25.85
N LEU A 4 -43.86 -10.39 -24.81
CA LEU A 4 -43.48 -9.85 -23.50
C LEU A 4 -42.59 -10.86 -22.74
N ILE A 5 -42.93 -12.15 -22.82
CA ILE A 5 -42.15 -13.24 -22.22
C ILE A 5 -40.74 -13.34 -22.85
N GLY A 6 -40.63 -13.19 -24.18
CA GLY A 6 -39.35 -13.22 -24.88
C GLY A 6 -38.44 -12.01 -24.67
N LYS A 7 -39.00 -10.85 -24.27
CA LYS A 7 -38.22 -9.65 -23.93
C LYS A 7 -37.60 -9.76 -22.53
N ASN A 8 -38.36 -10.32 -21.58
CA ASN A 8 -37.92 -10.50 -20.20
C ASN A 8 -36.82 -11.56 -20.07
N SER A 9 -36.87 -12.65 -20.85
CA SER A 9 -35.83 -13.68 -20.81
C SER A 9 -34.45 -13.13 -21.19
N LYS A 10 -34.37 -12.31 -22.25
CA LYS A 10 -33.10 -11.69 -22.68
C LYS A 10 -32.52 -10.74 -21.63
N ALA A 11 -33.37 -10.01 -20.91
CA ALA A 11 -32.93 -9.12 -19.84
C ALA A 11 -32.33 -9.92 -18.66
N ILE A 12 -32.97 -11.03 -18.29
CA ILE A 12 -32.48 -11.93 -17.24
C ILE A 12 -31.13 -12.55 -17.63
N TYR A 13 -30.98 -13.05 -18.88
CA TYR A 13 -29.70 -13.59 -19.34
C TYR A 13 -28.57 -12.55 -19.31
N ARG A 14 -28.87 -11.30 -19.70
CA ARG A 14 -27.88 -10.21 -19.63
C ARG A 14 -27.48 -9.93 -18.19
N LEU A 15 -28.46 -9.78 -17.29
CA LEU A 15 -28.18 -9.56 -15.87
C LEU A 15 -27.33 -10.68 -15.29
N ALA A 16 -27.68 -11.94 -15.56
CA ALA A 16 -26.89 -13.09 -15.11
C ALA A 16 -25.47 -13.07 -15.66
N ALA A 17 -25.29 -12.78 -16.96
CA ALA A 17 -23.96 -12.64 -17.56
C ALA A 17 -23.16 -11.48 -16.94
N SER A 18 -23.82 -10.36 -16.62
CA SER A 18 -23.20 -9.21 -15.96
C SER A 18 -22.78 -9.51 -14.53
N VAL A 19 -23.57 -10.31 -13.78
CA VAL A 19 -23.19 -10.76 -12.43
C VAL A 19 -21.97 -11.69 -12.49
N VAL A 20 -21.96 -12.66 -13.40
CA VAL A 20 -20.81 -13.56 -13.58
C VAL A 20 -19.55 -12.77 -13.96
N HIS A 21 -19.68 -11.85 -14.92
CA HIS A 21 -18.57 -10.99 -15.33
C HIS A 21 -18.08 -10.08 -14.19
N ALA A 22 -18.99 -9.52 -13.40
CA ALA A 22 -18.65 -8.71 -12.24
C ALA A 22 -17.89 -9.50 -11.16
N ILE A 23 -18.24 -10.77 -10.93
CA ILE A 23 -17.51 -11.66 -10.02
C ILE A 23 -16.08 -11.90 -10.54
N ILE A 24 -15.93 -12.12 -11.85
CA ILE A 24 -14.60 -12.28 -12.47
C ILE A 24 -13.77 -11.01 -12.27
N LEU A 25 -14.33 -9.84 -12.58
CA LEU A 25 -13.67 -8.55 -12.35
C LEU A 25 -13.29 -8.36 -10.87
N MET A 26 -14.18 -8.71 -9.94
CA MET A 26 -13.89 -8.67 -8.51
C MET A 26 -12.70 -9.54 -8.15
N ILE A 27 -12.66 -10.80 -8.60
CA ILE A 27 -11.55 -11.72 -8.32
C ILE A 27 -10.24 -11.16 -8.88
N VAL A 28 -10.24 -10.65 -10.12
CA VAL A 28 -9.06 -10.04 -10.73
C VAL A 28 -8.58 -8.83 -9.93
N THR A 29 -9.50 -7.95 -9.52
CA THR A 29 -9.17 -6.77 -8.70
C THR A 29 -8.62 -7.17 -7.34
N LEU A 30 -9.23 -8.16 -6.68
CA LEU A 30 -8.76 -8.71 -5.41
C LEU A 30 -7.34 -9.27 -5.52
N VAL A 31 -7.06 -10.08 -6.55
CA VAL A 31 -5.72 -10.61 -6.83
C VAL A 31 -4.73 -9.48 -7.11
N TYR A 32 -5.12 -8.48 -7.91
CA TYR A 32 -4.29 -7.33 -8.21
C TYR A 32 -3.93 -6.53 -6.96
N LEU A 33 -4.90 -6.23 -6.09
CA LEU A 33 -4.67 -5.47 -4.86
C LEU A 33 -3.79 -6.21 -3.85
N ALA A 34 -3.70 -7.54 -3.94
CA ALA A 34 -2.79 -8.33 -3.11
C ALA A 34 -1.31 -8.21 -3.57
N LEU A 35 -1.05 -7.72 -4.79
CA LEU A 35 0.30 -7.54 -5.30
C LEU A 35 1.01 -6.36 -4.60
N PRO A 36 2.35 -6.42 -4.45
CA PRO A 36 3.13 -5.39 -3.78
C PRO A 36 3.29 -4.10 -4.61
N PHE A 37 3.10 -4.16 -5.93
CA PHE A 37 3.28 -3.02 -6.82
C PHE A 37 1.96 -2.32 -7.15
N SER A 38 2.07 -1.05 -7.56
CA SER A 38 0.99 -0.24 -8.13
C SER A 38 1.33 0.08 -9.58
N LEU A 39 0.31 0.46 -10.36
CA LEU A 39 0.53 0.98 -11.71
C LEU A 39 0.74 2.50 -11.66
N ASP A 40 1.46 3.05 -12.64
CA ASP A 40 1.82 4.47 -12.67
C ASP A 40 0.58 5.40 -12.70
N ASP A 41 -0.52 4.98 -13.34
CA ASP A 41 -1.77 5.75 -13.36
C ASP A 41 -2.43 5.82 -11.98
N GLU A 42 -2.29 4.75 -11.19
CA GLU A 42 -2.75 4.70 -9.79
C GLU A 42 -1.99 5.72 -8.95
N LEU A 43 -0.67 5.83 -9.15
CA LEU A 43 0.20 6.72 -8.37
C LEU A 43 -0.22 8.18 -8.48
N ILE A 44 -0.52 8.68 -9.68
CA ILE A 44 -1.01 10.06 -9.89
C ILE A 44 -2.31 10.30 -9.13
N LEU A 45 -3.23 9.33 -9.17
CA LEU A 45 -4.50 9.44 -8.48
C LEU A 45 -4.32 9.36 -6.95
N ILE A 46 -3.43 8.51 -6.45
CA ILE A 46 -3.07 8.43 -5.02
C ILE A 46 -2.48 9.76 -4.55
N GLU A 47 -1.52 10.33 -5.28
CA GLU A 47 -0.90 11.63 -4.96
C GLU A 47 -1.97 12.74 -4.90
N LEU A 48 -2.80 12.86 -5.95
CA LEU A 48 -3.83 13.88 -6.02
C LEU A 48 -4.88 13.71 -4.91
N SER A 49 -5.39 12.50 -4.73
CA SER A 49 -6.42 12.22 -3.72
C SER A 49 -5.89 12.36 -2.30
N SER A 50 -4.63 12.01 -2.03
CA SER A 50 -3.96 12.25 -0.75
C SER A 50 -3.79 13.75 -0.48
N ALA A 51 -3.41 14.53 -1.50
CA ALA A 51 -3.32 15.99 -1.39
C ALA A 51 -4.68 16.64 -1.14
N VAL A 52 -5.73 16.17 -1.80
CA VAL A 52 -7.13 16.59 -1.59
C VAL A 52 -7.59 16.20 -0.19
N LYS A 53 -7.38 14.94 0.24
CA LYS A 53 -7.72 14.45 1.58
C LYS A 53 -7.09 15.33 2.65
N LYS A 54 -5.80 15.64 2.50
CA LYS A 54 -5.05 16.52 3.41
C LYS A 54 -5.60 17.95 3.44
N SER A 55 -6.01 18.49 2.29
CA SER A 55 -6.48 19.87 2.17
C SER A 55 -7.89 20.07 2.70
N PHE A 56 -8.81 19.15 2.39
CA PHE A 56 -10.24 19.28 2.73
C PHE A 56 -10.59 18.67 4.08
N PHE A 57 -9.96 17.55 4.45
CA PHE A 57 -10.31 16.81 5.67
C PHE A 57 -9.35 17.08 6.83
N ARG A 58 -8.62 18.23 6.81
CA ARG A 58 -7.79 18.81 7.89
C ARG A 58 -7.19 17.79 8.87
N GLU A 59 -5.88 17.52 8.75
CA GLU A 59 -5.10 16.71 9.71
C GLU A 59 -5.90 15.53 10.27
N GLY A 60 -6.04 14.45 9.47
CA GLY A 60 -6.63 13.21 9.97
C GLY A 60 -6.07 12.91 11.37
N GLU A 61 -6.96 12.56 12.31
CA GLU A 61 -6.70 12.49 13.76
C GLU A 61 -5.23 12.19 14.06
N LYS A 62 -4.45 13.25 14.28
CA LYS A 62 -3.03 13.11 14.59
C LYS A 62 -2.94 12.24 15.84
N PRO A 63 -2.07 11.23 15.86
CA PRO A 63 -1.97 10.37 17.01
C PRO A 63 -1.50 11.18 18.23
N PRO A 64 -1.82 10.74 19.47
CA PRO A 64 -1.51 11.49 20.68
C PRO A 64 -0.01 11.83 20.76
N ARG A 65 0.31 13.11 20.96
CA ARG A 65 1.68 13.63 20.90
C ARG A 65 2.59 13.05 21.98
N ASP A 66 2.00 12.83 23.15
CA ASP A 66 2.61 12.31 24.37
C ASP A 66 2.92 10.81 24.31
N ARG A 67 2.30 10.07 23.38
CA ARG A 67 2.55 8.64 23.17
C ARG A 67 3.88 8.35 22.46
N PHE A 68 4.51 9.33 21.80
CA PHE A 68 5.72 9.08 21.00
C PHE A 68 6.93 9.86 21.51
N LEU A 69 8.08 9.19 21.47
CA LEU A 69 9.40 9.79 21.66
C LEU A 69 10.30 9.39 20.48
N PHE A 70 10.87 10.39 19.82
CA PHE A 70 11.81 10.21 18.73
C PHE A 70 13.22 10.53 19.24
N ILE A 71 14.08 9.52 19.26
CA ILE A 71 15.49 9.64 19.67
C ILE A 71 16.35 9.59 18.43
N ASP A 72 16.96 10.73 18.12
CA ASP A 72 17.75 10.92 16.92
C ASP A 72 19.22 10.55 17.13
N ILE A 73 19.71 9.66 16.27
CA ILE A 73 21.10 9.19 16.24
C ILE A 73 21.86 9.66 14.98
N SER A 74 21.32 10.65 14.25
CA SER A 74 21.91 11.17 13.01
C SER A 74 23.34 11.68 13.20
N TRP A 75 23.67 12.18 14.40
CA TRP A 75 24.98 12.73 14.75
C TRP A 75 25.80 11.86 15.71
N GLU A 76 25.23 10.74 16.17
CA GLU A 76 25.87 9.81 17.11
C GLU A 76 26.77 8.82 16.38
N LYS A 77 27.92 9.29 15.91
CA LYS A 77 28.82 8.47 15.09
C LYS A 77 30.14 8.17 15.80
N GLN A 78 30.62 6.96 15.62
CA GLN A 78 31.98 6.55 15.96
C GLN A 78 32.67 5.97 14.72
N LEU A 79 33.99 6.12 14.64
CA LEU A 79 34.78 5.57 13.54
C LEU A 79 35.32 4.19 13.90
N ILE A 80 35.15 3.24 12.98
CA ILE A 80 35.79 1.92 13.04
C ILE A 80 36.69 1.71 11.82
N ASP A 81 37.61 0.74 11.91
CA ASP A 81 38.43 0.35 10.77
C ASP A 81 37.59 -0.28 9.66
N LYS A 82 37.76 0.22 8.44
CA LYS A 82 37.26 -0.40 7.22
C LYS A 82 38.34 -1.35 6.72
N THR A 83 38.05 -2.65 6.68
CA THR A 83 39.00 -3.65 6.19
C THR A 83 38.70 -4.07 4.75
N ASP A 84 39.71 -4.54 4.03
CA ASP A 84 39.55 -5.20 2.74
C ASP A 84 39.10 -6.68 2.88
N SER A 85 39.10 -7.43 1.78
CA SER A 85 38.75 -8.86 1.77
C SER A 85 39.72 -9.76 2.54
N LEU A 86 40.91 -9.26 2.89
CA LEU A 86 41.94 -9.96 3.65
C LEU A 86 41.95 -9.55 5.14
N GLY A 87 41.05 -8.65 5.55
CA GLY A 87 40.98 -8.14 6.91
C GLY A 87 42.00 -7.04 7.22
N ILE A 88 42.66 -6.49 6.21
CA ILE A 88 43.67 -5.42 6.38
C ILE A 88 42.96 -4.07 6.43
N PRO A 89 43.21 -3.21 7.44
CA PRO A 89 42.63 -1.87 7.49
C PRO A 89 43.04 -1.01 6.29
N ILE A 90 42.07 -0.54 5.52
CA ILE A 90 42.25 0.33 4.35
C ILE A 90 41.70 1.76 4.57
N GLY A 91 41.14 2.02 5.74
CA GLY A 91 40.60 3.34 6.10
C GLY A 91 39.67 3.27 7.30
N LYS A 92 38.87 4.32 7.50
CA LYS A 92 37.84 4.37 8.53
C LYS A 92 36.46 4.46 7.89
N ILE A 93 35.46 3.90 8.55
CA ILE A 93 34.04 4.09 8.24
C ILE A 93 33.31 4.48 9.51
N ASP A 94 32.32 5.36 9.39
CA ASP A 94 31.49 5.76 10.50
C ASP A 94 30.32 4.78 10.69
N ILE A 95 30.05 4.45 11.95
CA ILE A 95 28.89 3.68 12.40
C ILE A 95 28.25 4.42 13.57
N THR A 96 27.03 4.06 13.97
CA THR A 96 26.44 4.62 15.19
C THR A 96 27.32 4.32 16.41
N ASP A 97 27.51 5.30 17.30
CA ASP A 97 28.25 5.12 18.55
C ASP A 97 27.60 4.02 19.41
N ARG A 98 28.35 2.94 19.61
CA ARG A 98 27.86 1.72 20.27
C ARG A 98 27.86 1.85 21.78
N GLU A 99 28.68 2.74 22.32
CA GLU A 99 28.75 3.02 23.75
C GLU A 99 27.58 3.89 24.18
N SER A 100 27.30 4.98 23.47
CA SER A 100 26.15 5.86 23.72
C SER A 100 24.83 5.07 23.60
N LEU A 101 24.67 4.30 22.52
CA LEU A 101 23.48 3.46 22.38
C LEU A 101 23.41 2.37 23.45
N GLY A 102 24.54 1.76 23.81
CA GLY A 102 24.60 0.76 24.88
C GLY A 102 24.17 1.33 26.23
N LYS A 103 24.55 2.57 26.55
CA LYS A 103 24.10 3.29 27.77
C LYS A 103 22.60 3.52 27.75
N LEU A 104 22.03 3.96 26.63
CA LEU A 104 20.59 4.15 26.50
C LEU A 104 19.81 2.84 26.73
N VAL A 105 20.19 1.76 26.04
CA VAL A 105 19.52 0.47 26.18
C VAL A 105 19.73 -0.11 27.59
N HIS A 106 20.90 0.12 28.20
CA HIS A 106 21.13 -0.22 29.60
C HIS A 106 20.11 0.47 30.51
N THR A 107 19.93 1.79 30.36
CA THR A 107 18.91 2.55 31.10
C THR A 107 17.53 1.94 30.85
N PHE A 108 17.11 1.72 29.61
CA PHE A 108 15.81 1.09 29.30
C PHE A 108 15.58 -0.24 30.03
N ASN A 109 16.63 -1.04 30.21
CA ASN A 109 16.54 -2.33 30.89
C ASN A 109 16.54 -2.22 32.43
N GLN A 110 16.98 -1.09 33.01
CA GLN A 110 16.88 -0.85 34.45
C GLN A 110 15.43 -0.67 34.90
N ASN A 111 14.63 0.03 34.09
CA ASN A 111 13.19 0.19 34.29
C ASN A 111 12.46 0.24 32.94
N PRO A 112 11.91 -0.90 32.44
CA PRO A 112 11.28 -1.00 31.13
C PRO A 112 9.83 -0.48 31.14
N ASN A 113 9.69 0.82 31.43
CA ASN A 113 8.40 1.51 31.55
C ASN A 113 7.85 2.07 30.22
N TYR A 114 8.55 1.85 29.11
CA TYR A 114 8.08 2.21 27.77
C TYR A 114 6.96 1.27 27.27
N GLU A 115 6.13 1.79 26.36
CA GLU A 115 5.12 1.01 25.65
C GLU A 115 5.81 0.06 24.65
N PHE A 116 6.71 0.61 23.82
CA PHE A 116 7.48 -0.14 22.82
C PHE A 116 8.77 0.60 22.43
N VAL A 117 9.80 -0.12 21.97
CA VAL A 117 11.03 0.47 21.43
C VAL A 117 11.32 -0.08 20.03
N ILE A 118 11.52 0.79 19.04
CA ILE A 118 12.11 0.44 17.75
C ILE A 118 13.52 1.00 17.70
N ILE A 119 14.50 0.16 17.38
CA ILE A 119 15.89 0.56 17.14
C ILE A 119 16.21 0.32 15.66
N ASP A 120 16.07 1.38 14.88
CA ASP A 120 16.26 1.37 13.43
C ASP A 120 17.70 1.72 13.04
N ILE A 121 18.58 0.74 13.25
CA ILE A 121 20.03 0.89 13.09
C ILE A 121 20.61 -0.40 12.50
N GLN A 122 21.52 -0.24 11.53
CA GLN A 122 22.24 -1.37 10.94
C GLN A 122 23.44 -1.78 11.81
N PHE A 123 23.40 -3.03 12.30
CA PHE A 123 24.48 -3.63 13.11
C PHE A 123 25.24 -4.72 12.35
N TYR A 124 25.81 -4.38 11.19
CA TYR A 124 26.54 -5.35 10.36
C TYR A 124 28.05 -5.40 10.59
N LEU A 125 28.61 -4.33 11.16
CA LEU A 125 30.04 -4.19 11.36
C LEU A 125 30.36 -4.25 12.86
N PRO A 126 31.33 -5.09 13.28
CA PRO A 126 31.75 -5.17 14.66
C PRO A 126 32.54 -3.92 15.09
N SER A 127 32.49 -3.63 16.38
CA SER A 127 33.26 -2.59 17.05
C SER A 127 33.84 -3.10 18.36
N SER A 128 34.99 -2.54 18.77
CA SER A 128 35.58 -2.82 20.09
C SER A 128 34.67 -2.40 21.26
N LYS A 129 33.70 -1.52 21.00
CA LYS A 129 32.74 -0.99 21.99
C LYS A 129 31.42 -1.75 22.06
N ASP A 130 31.32 -2.93 21.42
CA ASP A 130 30.05 -3.65 21.29
C ASP A 130 29.57 -4.37 22.56
N SER A 131 30.45 -4.61 23.54
CA SER A 131 30.17 -5.52 24.66
C SER A 131 28.92 -5.15 25.48
N LEU A 132 28.77 -3.86 25.84
CA LEU A 132 27.62 -3.41 26.62
C LEU A 132 26.33 -3.52 25.81
N LEU A 133 26.34 -2.97 24.60
CA LEU A 133 25.17 -2.97 23.73
C LEU A 133 24.68 -4.39 23.40
N ALA A 134 25.60 -5.30 23.05
CA ALA A 134 25.27 -6.69 22.77
C ALA A 134 24.63 -7.39 23.98
N HIS A 135 25.10 -7.08 25.19
CA HIS A 135 24.55 -7.62 26.43
C HIS A 135 23.13 -7.10 26.71
N GLU A 136 22.90 -5.80 26.49
CA GLU A 136 21.63 -5.15 26.81
C GLU A 136 20.55 -5.37 25.75
N LEU A 137 20.89 -5.41 24.47
CA LEU A 137 19.91 -5.72 23.40
C LEU A 137 19.28 -7.10 23.57
N LYS A 138 20.00 -8.07 24.14
CA LYS A 138 19.48 -9.40 24.44
C LYS A 138 18.35 -9.38 25.48
N LYS A 139 18.33 -8.39 26.37
CA LYS A 139 17.35 -8.27 27.47
C LYS A 139 16.12 -7.43 27.09
N LEU A 140 16.11 -6.81 25.89
CA LEU A 140 15.04 -5.93 25.45
C LEU A 140 13.71 -6.71 25.39
N GLN A 141 12.72 -6.30 26.20
CA GLN A 141 11.47 -7.06 26.38
C GLN A 141 10.34 -6.63 25.43
N LYS A 142 10.19 -5.32 25.19
CA LYS A 142 9.13 -4.76 24.33
C LYS A 142 9.75 -3.91 23.22
N GLY A 143 10.54 -4.53 22.37
CA GLY A 143 11.17 -3.78 21.30
C GLY A 143 11.74 -4.65 20.21
N LEU A 144 12.12 -4.00 19.12
CA LEU A 144 12.65 -4.62 17.92
C LEU A 144 13.89 -3.88 17.46
N VAL A 145 14.88 -4.64 17.01
CA VAL A 145 16.05 -4.16 16.30
C VAL A 145 15.87 -4.44 14.82
N SER A 146 16.08 -3.42 13.98
CA SER A 146 15.99 -3.56 12.54
C SER A 146 17.01 -4.54 11.97
N TYR A 147 16.56 -5.33 11.00
CA TYR A 147 17.41 -6.00 10.03
C TYR A 147 16.87 -5.75 8.62
N HIS A 148 17.71 -5.99 7.62
CA HIS A 148 17.39 -5.72 6.21
C HIS A 148 17.73 -6.94 5.35
N LYS A 149 17.27 -6.95 4.11
CA LYS A 149 17.64 -7.93 3.10
C LYS A 149 18.93 -7.49 2.40
N ASP A 150 19.65 -8.46 1.87
CA ASP A 150 20.81 -8.22 1.02
C ASP A 150 20.39 -8.05 -0.46
N LYS A 151 21.37 -7.88 -1.35
CA LYS A 151 21.13 -7.72 -2.79
C LYS A 151 20.49 -8.95 -3.46
N LYS A 152 20.42 -10.09 -2.78
CA LYS A 152 19.79 -11.33 -3.24
C LYS A 152 18.44 -11.56 -2.57
N ASP A 153 17.89 -10.53 -1.93
CA ASP A 153 16.62 -10.58 -1.18
C ASP A 153 16.65 -11.51 0.04
N ALA A 154 17.85 -11.91 0.49
CA ALA A 154 18.03 -12.78 1.65
C ALA A 154 18.19 -11.95 2.93
N PRO A 155 17.67 -12.39 4.09
CA PRO A 155 17.77 -11.63 5.33
C PRO A 155 19.22 -11.52 5.79
N LYS A 156 19.67 -10.29 6.02
CA LYS A 156 20.98 -9.95 6.59
C LYS A 156 20.79 -9.53 8.05
N TYR A 157 21.12 -10.41 8.97
CA TYR A 157 20.91 -10.19 10.40
C TYR A 157 22.01 -9.33 11.04
N PRO A 158 21.68 -8.60 12.13
CA PRO A 158 22.67 -7.91 12.94
C PRO A 158 23.63 -8.89 13.62
N ILE A 159 24.83 -8.42 13.95
CA ILE A 159 25.83 -9.20 14.71
C ILE A 159 25.39 -9.48 16.17
N PHE A 160 24.38 -8.77 16.65
CA PHE A 160 23.84 -8.90 18.00
C PHE A 160 22.62 -9.83 18.05
N LYS A 161 22.48 -10.54 19.17
CA LYS A 161 21.25 -11.27 19.49
C LYS A 161 20.26 -10.31 20.12
N ALA A 162 19.16 -10.05 19.42
CA ALA A 162 18.07 -9.18 19.87
C ALA A 162 16.74 -9.71 19.29
N PRO A 163 15.58 -9.23 19.78
CA PRO A 163 14.33 -9.36 19.03
C PRO A 163 14.44 -8.56 17.73
N LEU A 164 14.12 -9.19 16.59
CA LEU A 164 14.39 -8.61 15.27
C LEU A 164 13.10 -8.35 14.48
N GLY A 165 13.10 -7.28 13.70
CA GLY A 165 12.05 -6.97 12.72
C GLY A 165 12.64 -6.51 11.37
N LEU A 166 12.01 -6.92 10.27
CA LEU A 166 12.43 -6.51 8.93
C LEU A 166 12.01 -5.06 8.70
N SER A 167 12.96 -4.18 8.41
CA SER A 167 12.72 -2.75 8.22
C SER A 167 12.86 -2.30 6.76
N ASP A 168 12.94 -3.26 5.83
CA ASP A 168 12.93 -2.95 4.41
C ASP A 168 11.58 -2.45 3.93
N MET A 169 11.65 -1.50 3.01
CA MET A 169 10.52 -0.94 2.30
C MET A 169 10.59 -1.41 0.86
N GLU A 170 9.47 -1.81 0.30
CA GLU A 170 9.38 -2.10 -1.13
C GLU A 170 9.16 -0.78 -1.86
N GLY A 171 10.26 -0.23 -2.37
CA GLY A 171 10.25 0.92 -3.25
C GLY A 171 9.68 0.54 -4.63
N GLN A 172 8.97 1.47 -5.25
CA GLN A 172 8.55 1.35 -6.65
C GLN A 172 9.30 2.39 -7.48
N ILE A 173 9.89 1.95 -8.59
CA ILE A 173 10.56 2.82 -9.55
C ILE A 173 9.50 3.63 -10.29
N LYS A 174 9.55 4.96 -10.20
CA LYS A 174 8.72 5.87 -11.00
C LYS A 174 9.59 6.51 -12.09
N ASP A 175 9.29 6.26 -13.36
CA ASP A 175 9.85 6.99 -14.52
C ASP A 175 11.39 7.18 -14.53
N ASN A 176 12.18 6.15 -14.16
CA ASN A 176 13.65 6.20 -14.04
C ASN A 176 14.18 7.16 -12.94
N MET A 177 13.34 7.57 -11.99
CA MET A 177 13.77 8.25 -10.76
C MET A 177 13.86 7.29 -9.58
N ASP A 178 14.52 7.74 -8.51
CA ASP A 178 14.71 7.00 -7.26
C ASP A 178 13.41 6.34 -6.74
N ASP A 179 13.57 5.22 -6.05
CA ASP A 179 12.49 4.44 -5.46
C ASP A 179 11.57 5.29 -4.58
N ILE A 180 10.26 5.30 -4.88
CA ILE A 180 9.24 5.93 -4.06
C ILE A 180 8.58 4.87 -3.18
N VAL A 181 8.52 5.13 -1.88
CA VAL A 181 7.77 4.30 -0.93
C VAL A 181 6.30 4.71 -0.96
N LEU A 182 5.46 3.83 -1.49
CA LEU A 182 4.01 4.02 -1.64
C LEU A 182 3.22 2.98 -0.86
N LYS A 183 3.48 1.70 -1.16
CA LYS A 183 2.86 0.56 -0.51
C LYS A 183 3.80 -0.03 0.51
N TYR A 184 3.22 -0.58 1.57
CA TYR A 184 3.95 -1.36 2.57
C TYR A 184 3.44 -2.78 2.59
N HIS A 185 4.38 -3.74 2.61
CA HIS A 185 4.12 -5.16 2.58
C HIS A 185 4.44 -5.81 3.93
N LEU A 186 3.48 -6.45 4.57
CA LEU A 186 3.62 -6.90 5.97
C LEU A 186 4.46 -8.17 6.13
N ILE A 187 4.32 -9.11 5.19
CA ILE A 187 5.20 -10.27 5.05
C ILE A 187 5.92 -10.15 3.72
N GLN A 188 7.25 -10.03 3.75
CA GLN A 188 8.08 -10.04 2.55
C GLN A 188 8.69 -11.43 2.29
N GLY A 189 8.87 -11.76 1.02
CA GLY A 189 9.18 -13.11 0.58
C GLY A 189 8.13 -14.10 1.10
N ASP A 190 8.56 -15.28 1.53
CA ASP A 190 7.62 -16.31 2.00
C ASP A 190 7.24 -16.18 3.50
N SER A 191 8.05 -15.49 4.30
CA SER A 191 7.94 -15.56 5.76
C SER A 191 8.51 -14.39 6.57
N LEU A 192 9.14 -13.40 5.93
CA LEU A 192 9.82 -12.33 6.67
C LEU A 192 8.81 -11.28 7.14
N LYS A 193 8.49 -11.31 8.44
CA LYS A 193 7.62 -10.31 9.05
C LYS A 193 8.34 -8.98 9.23
N THR A 194 7.66 -7.91 8.85
CA THR A 194 8.18 -6.55 9.01
C THR A 194 8.06 -6.02 10.44
N THR A 195 8.90 -5.04 10.77
CA THR A 195 8.92 -4.33 12.06
C THR A 195 7.52 -3.81 12.45
N PRO A 196 6.75 -3.15 11.56
CA PRO A 196 5.41 -2.66 11.91
C PRO A 196 4.42 -3.78 12.23
N LEU A 197 4.48 -4.91 11.51
CA LEU A 197 3.64 -6.06 11.81
C LEU A 197 3.98 -6.66 13.18
N LEU A 198 5.26 -6.88 13.46
CA LEU A 198 5.71 -7.47 14.72
C LEU A 198 5.40 -6.55 15.91
N MET A 199 5.56 -5.24 15.73
CA MET A 199 5.16 -4.25 16.71
C MET A 199 3.66 -4.33 17.02
N PHE A 200 2.81 -4.41 15.98
CA PHE A 200 1.37 -4.60 16.14
C PHE A 200 1.02 -5.90 16.87
N GLU A 201 1.64 -7.02 16.47
CA GLU A 201 1.43 -8.32 17.10
C GLU A 201 1.79 -8.29 18.60
N GLN A 202 2.89 -7.64 18.97
CA GLN A 202 3.33 -7.52 20.36
C GLN A 202 2.44 -6.59 21.19
N LEU A 203 2.10 -5.40 20.67
CA LEU A 203 1.29 -4.41 21.40
C LEU A 203 -0.15 -4.86 21.63
N TYR A 204 -0.77 -5.53 20.65
CA TYR A 204 -2.16 -6.00 20.76
C TYR A 204 -2.28 -7.48 21.11
N ASN A 205 -1.17 -8.14 21.45
CA ASN A 205 -1.10 -9.56 21.77
C ASN A 205 -1.89 -10.43 20.77
N THR A 206 -1.63 -10.21 19.49
CA THR A 206 -2.31 -10.87 18.38
C THR A 206 -1.28 -11.47 17.42
N LYS A 207 -1.73 -12.33 16.52
CA LYS A 207 -0.88 -12.90 15.47
C LYS A 207 -1.60 -12.86 14.14
N LEU A 208 -0.85 -12.53 13.11
CA LEU A 208 -1.26 -12.70 11.74
C LEU A 208 -1.50 -14.19 11.46
N LYS A 209 -2.71 -14.50 11.00
CA LYS A 209 -3.08 -15.85 10.55
C LYS A 209 -3.10 -15.84 9.03
N LYS A 210 -2.25 -16.66 8.42
CA LYS A 210 -2.24 -16.82 6.97
C LYS A 210 -3.58 -17.37 6.49
N GLY A 211 -4.19 -16.72 5.52
CA GLY A 211 -5.38 -17.25 4.83
C GLY A 211 -5.06 -17.77 3.44
N LEU A 212 -6.09 -18.17 2.70
CA LEU A 212 -5.92 -18.70 1.34
C LEU A 212 -5.60 -17.60 0.32
N LEU A 213 -6.32 -16.48 0.40
CA LEU A 213 -6.15 -15.32 -0.48
C LEU A 213 -5.80 -14.06 0.31
N TYR A 214 -6.32 -13.94 1.53
CA TYR A 214 -6.12 -12.82 2.42
C TYR A 214 -5.82 -13.32 3.82
N ASP A 215 -4.93 -12.63 4.49
CA ASP A 215 -4.56 -12.93 5.86
C ASP A 215 -5.58 -12.35 6.84
N GLN A 216 -5.53 -12.83 8.08
CA GLN A 216 -6.36 -12.32 9.16
C GLN A 216 -5.51 -11.73 10.27
N LEU A 217 -5.86 -10.54 10.72
CA LEU A 217 -5.23 -9.86 11.85
C LEU A 217 -6.31 -9.35 12.80
N LYS A 218 -6.23 -9.75 14.08
CA LYS A 218 -7.25 -9.42 15.10
C LYS A 218 -8.68 -9.84 14.71
N GLY A 219 -8.81 -10.92 13.93
CA GLY A 219 -10.11 -11.42 13.45
C GLY A 219 -10.65 -10.73 12.19
N GLU A 220 -10.01 -9.66 11.74
CA GLU A 220 -10.35 -8.95 10.50
C GLU A 220 -9.57 -9.52 9.33
N THR A 221 -10.18 -9.54 8.14
CA THR A 221 -9.49 -9.91 6.90
C THR A 221 -8.72 -8.71 6.38
N ILE A 222 -7.45 -8.90 6.03
CA ILE A 222 -6.56 -7.80 5.66
C ILE A 222 -5.81 -8.06 4.34
N PHE A 223 -5.42 -6.97 3.68
CA PHE A 223 -4.41 -6.98 2.64
C PHE A 223 -3.01 -7.08 3.25
N ASN A 224 -2.16 -7.94 2.68
CA ASN A 224 -0.74 -7.99 3.03
C ASN A 224 0.01 -6.74 2.52
N SER A 225 -0.48 -6.12 1.44
CA SER A 225 0.01 -4.87 0.85
C SER A 225 -1.03 -3.76 0.97
N TYR A 226 -0.65 -2.57 1.44
CA TYR A 226 -1.56 -1.43 1.51
C TYR A 226 -0.82 -0.12 1.29
N ILE A 227 -1.55 0.93 0.90
CA ILE A 227 -0.99 2.26 0.69
C ILE A 227 -0.79 2.94 2.03
N LEU A 228 0.41 3.46 2.24
CA LEU A 228 0.77 4.14 3.49
C LEU A 228 0.08 5.49 3.60
N ASP A 229 -0.55 5.74 4.76
CA ASP A 229 -0.91 7.08 5.17
C ASP A 229 0.13 7.60 6.17
N PHE A 230 0.52 8.87 6.03
CA PHE A 230 1.58 9.49 6.83
C PHE A 230 0.98 10.40 7.91
N TYR A 231 0.53 9.76 8.98
CA TYR A 231 -0.03 10.40 10.17
C TYR A 231 0.98 11.32 10.87
N ILE A 232 2.25 10.93 10.94
CA ILE A 232 3.35 11.76 11.45
C ILE A 232 4.36 11.95 10.33
N ASN A 233 4.58 13.17 9.87
CA ASN A 233 5.54 13.46 8.79
C ASN A 233 6.69 14.35 9.27
N SER A 234 7.70 14.52 8.43
CA SER A 234 8.89 15.34 8.71
C SER A 234 8.55 16.80 9.06
N ILE A 235 7.49 17.36 8.48
CA ILE A 235 7.03 18.73 8.82
C ILE A 235 6.52 18.78 10.25
N ASP A 236 5.78 17.77 10.69
CA ASP A 236 5.26 17.70 12.05
C ASP A 236 6.39 17.56 13.08
N LEU A 237 7.42 16.77 12.77
CA LEU A 237 8.57 16.54 13.65
C LEU A 237 9.50 17.77 13.72
N PHE A 238 10.01 18.25 12.58
CA PHE A 238 11.08 19.24 12.56
C PHE A 238 10.60 20.69 12.53
N LYS A 239 9.55 20.98 11.75
CA LYS A 239 9.09 22.37 11.54
C LYS A 239 8.07 22.79 12.59
N LYS A 240 7.06 21.95 12.83
CA LYS A 240 6.01 22.24 13.82
C LYS A 240 6.43 21.85 15.24
N LYS A 241 7.41 20.94 15.38
CA LYS A 241 7.83 20.37 16.68
C LYS A 241 6.63 19.83 17.46
N ALA A 242 5.75 19.13 16.76
CA ALA A 242 4.49 18.64 17.32
C ALA A 242 4.70 17.41 18.23
N TYR A 243 5.83 16.74 18.12
CA TYR A 243 6.17 15.53 18.90
C TYR A 243 7.54 15.71 19.57
N ASN A 244 7.79 14.93 20.62
CA ASN A 244 9.06 14.95 21.34
C ASN A 244 10.16 14.33 20.47
N HIS A 245 11.05 15.17 19.96
CA HIS A 245 12.25 14.80 19.22
C HIS A 245 13.45 15.29 20.03
N VAL A 246 14.38 14.39 20.32
CA VAL A 246 15.59 14.67 21.11
C VAL A 246 16.77 13.94 20.47
N TYR A 247 17.96 14.54 20.55
CA TYR A 247 19.17 13.82 20.17
C TYR A 247 19.58 12.86 21.28
N LEU A 248 20.15 11.71 20.92
CA LEU A 248 20.59 10.72 21.90
C LEU A 248 21.54 11.33 22.95
N GLN A 249 22.54 12.11 22.54
CA GLN A 249 23.48 12.71 23.48
C GLN A 249 22.81 13.68 24.46
N GLU A 250 21.74 14.38 24.05
CA GLU A 250 20.96 15.24 24.95
C GLU A 250 20.28 14.41 26.04
N LEU A 251 19.69 13.28 25.64
CA LEU A 251 19.03 12.37 26.56
C LEU A 251 20.04 11.73 27.54
N LEU A 252 21.26 11.42 27.09
CA LEU A 252 22.31 10.84 27.93
C LEU A 252 22.94 11.82 28.93
N TYR A 253 22.66 13.13 28.83
CA TYR A 253 23.05 14.09 29.87
C TYR A 253 22.09 14.08 31.07
N LEU A 254 20.91 13.47 30.92
CA LEU A 254 19.93 13.33 31.99
C LEU A 254 20.29 12.19 32.93
N SER A 255 19.76 12.24 34.15
CA SER A 255 19.78 11.12 35.08
C SER A 255 18.94 9.94 34.55
N PRO A 256 19.23 8.69 34.95
CA PRO A 256 18.41 7.54 34.58
C PRO A 256 16.92 7.73 34.89
N GLU A 257 16.60 8.34 36.04
CA GLU A 257 15.23 8.64 36.46
C GLU A 257 14.52 9.58 35.48
N GLU A 258 15.17 10.65 35.04
CA GLU A 258 14.61 11.56 34.04
C GLU A 258 14.44 10.86 32.69
N ILE A 259 15.39 10.02 32.25
CA ILE A 259 15.23 9.23 31.02
C ILE A 259 13.99 8.34 31.12
N HIS A 260 13.76 7.71 32.27
CA HIS A 260 12.57 6.91 32.51
C HIS A 260 11.28 7.72 32.42
N ASP A 261 11.25 8.93 32.96
CA ASP A 261 10.10 9.83 32.83
C ASP A 261 9.86 10.21 31.36
N TYR A 262 10.92 10.40 30.57
CA TYR A 262 10.82 10.65 29.13
C TYR A 262 10.30 9.45 28.34
N THR A 263 10.57 8.22 28.77
CA THR A 263 10.14 7.00 28.08
C THR A 263 8.83 6.40 28.57
N ASN A 264 8.32 6.84 29.73
CA ASN A 264 7.19 6.22 30.39
C ASN A 264 5.93 6.18 29.51
N ASP A 265 5.38 4.98 29.29
CA ASP A 265 4.19 4.73 28.48
C ASP A 265 4.26 5.27 27.04
N ARG A 266 5.48 5.41 26.49
CA ARG A 266 5.70 5.87 25.11
C ARG A 266 6.18 4.77 24.18
N ILE A 267 5.81 4.89 22.92
CA ILE A 267 6.51 4.26 21.80
C ILE A 267 7.75 5.10 21.52
N VAL A 268 8.91 4.50 21.71
CA VAL A 268 10.22 5.11 21.50
C VAL A 268 10.79 4.65 20.16
N ILE A 269 11.10 5.59 19.28
CA ILE A 269 11.68 5.33 17.96
C ILE A 269 13.10 5.88 17.96
N VAL A 270 14.09 4.99 17.88
CA VAL A 270 15.51 5.32 17.81
C VAL A 270 15.99 5.10 16.39
N GLY A 271 16.50 6.14 15.73
CA GLY A 271 16.93 6.02 14.34
C GLY A 271 17.59 7.29 13.79
N ASP A 272 18.03 7.22 12.53
CA ASP A 272 18.62 8.35 11.81
C ASP A 272 17.49 9.13 11.13
N PHE A 273 17.19 10.33 11.61
CA PHE A 273 16.08 11.15 11.09
C PHE A 273 16.53 12.26 10.13
N GLU A 274 17.83 12.51 9.96
CA GLU A 274 18.31 13.69 9.21
C GLU A 274 19.27 13.36 8.06
N ASN A 275 20.01 12.24 8.12
CA ASN A 275 21.19 12.07 7.28
C ASN A 275 21.08 10.91 6.30
N LYS A 276 21.21 9.67 6.79
CA LYS A 276 21.54 8.51 5.94
C LYS A 276 20.33 7.70 5.50
N ASP A 277 19.23 7.81 6.21
CA ASP A 277 18.05 6.95 6.04
C ASP A 277 16.84 7.76 5.58
N ILE A 278 17.01 8.56 4.53
CA ILE A 278 15.95 9.41 3.97
C ILE A 278 15.44 8.78 2.67
N HIS A 279 14.13 8.58 2.60
CA HIS A 279 13.45 7.95 1.47
C HIS A 279 12.46 8.92 0.83
N LYS A 280 12.20 8.74 -0.48
CA LYS A 280 11.17 9.52 -1.17
C LYS A 280 9.81 8.87 -0.97
N THR A 281 8.81 9.70 -0.66
CA THR A 281 7.41 9.29 -0.51
C THR A 281 6.50 10.22 -1.31
N ILE A 282 5.21 9.87 -1.42
CA ILE A 282 4.19 10.77 -2.00
C ILE A 282 4.02 12.09 -1.22
N GLN A 283 4.55 12.20 0.01
CA GLN A 283 4.52 13.43 0.81
C GLN A 283 5.87 14.15 0.85
N GLY A 284 6.85 13.72 0.04
CA GLY A 284 8.22 14.24 0.04
C GLY A 284 9.20 13.32 0.75
N GLU A 285 10.35 13.87 1.12
CA GLU A 285 11.41 13.13 1.82
C GLU A 285 11.00 12.79 3.26
N MET A 286 11.20 11.52 3.62
CA MET A 286 10.83 11.00 4.93
C MET A 286 11.91 10.07 5.50
N PRO A 287 12.25 10.20 6.79
CA PRO A 287 13.12 9.26 7.45
C PRO A 287 12.55 7.85 7.51
N GLY A 288 13.41 6.85 7.32
CA GLY A 288 13.07 5.43 7.40
C GLY A 288 12.34 5.06 8.71
N PRO A 289 12.82 5.49 9.89
CA PRO A 289 12.16 5.17 11.16
C PRO A 289 10.73 5.74 11.22
N LEU A 290 10.51 6.89 10.57
CA LEU A 290 9.20 7.52 10.51
C LEU A 290 8.25 6.78 9.55
N ILE A 291 8.76 6.23 8.45
CA ILE A 291 7.96 5.38 7.55
C ILE A 291 7.53 4.10 8.28
N LEU A 292 8.43 3.44 9.03
CA LEU A 292 8.10 2.27 9.84
C LEU A 292 6.98 2.57 10.85
N LEU A 293 7.07 3.71 11.54
CA LEU A 293 6.04 4.14 12.47
C LEU A 293 4.70 4.38 11.78
N ASN A 294 4.67 5.07 10.63
CA ASN A 294 3.43 5.32 9.89
C ASN A 294 2.81 4.05 9.30
N ALA A 295 3.64 3.07 8.91
CA ALA A 295 3.17 1.74 8.54
C ALA A 295 2.44 1.08 9.72
N PHE A 296 3.00 1.15 10.94
CA PHE A 296 2.34 0.65 12.15
C PHE A 296 1.03 1.40 12.43
N LEU A 297 1.04 2.74 12.37
CA LEU A 297 -0.16 3.55 12.62
C LEU A 297 -1.28 3.27 11.61
N SER A 298 -0.92 2.98 10.37
CA SER A 298 -1.86 2.56 9.33
C SER A 298 -2.52 1.22 9.66
N LEU A 299 -1.79 0.27 10.26
CA LEU A 299 -2.37 -0.98 10.79
C LEU A 299 -3.29 -0.72 11.98
N GLU A 300 -2.86 0.13 12.92
CA GLU A 300 -3.66 0.52 14.09
C GLU A 300 -5.00 1.16 13.67
N LYS A 301 -4.98 1.95 12.60
CA LYS A 301 -6.17 2.59 12.00
C LYS A 301 -6.92 1.71 10.99
N GLY A 302 -6.52 0.45 10.82
CA GLY A 302 -7.22 -0.52 9.97
C GLY A 302 -7.19 -0.20 8.47
N GLN A 303 -6.19 0.54 7.98
CA GLN A 303 -6.09 0.94 6.56
C GLN A 303 -5.87 -0.25 5.62
N ASN A 304 -5.47 -1.40 6.15
CA ASN A 304 -5.29 -2.64 5.42
C ASN A 304 -6.51 -3.58 5.50
N ILE A 305 -7.60 -3.21 6.17
CA ILE A 305 -8.77 -4.08 6.36
C ILE A 305 -9.58 -4.19 5.05
N LEU A 306 -9.79 -5.42 4.60
CA LEU A 306 -10.71 -5.73 3.51
C LEU A 306 -12.15 -5.76 4.04
N SER A 307 -12.81 -4.60 4.03
CA SER A 307 -14.19 -4.48 4.50
C SER A 307 -15.16 -5.27 3.60
N PRO A 308 -16.07 -6.10 4.16
CA PRO A 308 -17.13 -6.74 3.39
C PRO A 308 -18.03 -5.73 2.65
N TRP A 309 -18.19 -4.54 3.21
CA TRP A 309 -18.95 -3.45 2.59
C TRP A 309 -18.25 -2.89 1.36
N TRP A 310 -16.92 -2.85 1.36
CA TRP A 310 -16.15 -2.47 0.18
C TRP A 310 -16.36 -3.49 -0.94
N VAL A 311 -16.25 -4.79 -0.63
CA VAL A 311 -16.49 -5.87 -1.61
C VAL A 311 -17.88 -5.78 -2.20
N LEU A 312 -18.92 -5.59 -1.37
CA LEU A 312 -20.29 -5.44 -1.86
C LEU A 312 -20.42 -4.20 -2.76
N THR A 313 -19.84 -3.08 -2.36
CA THR A 313 -19.89 -1.81 -3.10
C THR A 313 -19.26 -1.96 -4.48
N ILE A 314 -18.04 -2.50 -4.56
CA ILE A 314 -17.33 -2.71 -5.82
C ILE A 314 -18.06 -3.75 -6.68
N LEU A 315 -18.65 -4.79 -6.08
CA LEU A 315 -19.44 -5.78 -6.82
C LEU A 315 -20.66 -5.13 -7.50
N LEU A 316 -21.37 -4.24 -6.80
CA LEU A 316 -22.49 -3.50 -7.37
C LEU A 316 -22.06 -2.61 -8.54
N PHE A 317 -20.95 -1.88 -8.41
CA PHE A 317 -20.40 -1.10 -9.51
C PHE A 317 -20.02 -1.99 -10.70
N TYR A 318 -19.34 -3.11 -10.45
CA TYR A 318 -18.98 -4.06 -11.50
C TYR A 318 -20.20 -4.68 -12.18
N ILE A 319 -21.29 -4.95 -11.47
CA ILE A 319 -22.55 -5.41 -12.09
C ILE A 319 -23.11 -4.33 -13.02
N LEU A 320 -23.15 -3.06 -12.57
CA LEU A 320 -23.68 -1.95 -13.36
C LEU A 320 -22.88 -1.73 -14.65
N ILE A 321 -21.55 -1.69 -14.55
CA ILE A 321 -20.70 -1.46 -15.73
C ILE A 321 -20.67 -2.67 -16.68
N SER A 322 -20.72 -3.89 -16.13
CA SER A 322 -20.84 -5.11 -16.92
C SER A 322 -22.18 -5.17 -17.65
N TYR A 323 -23.26 -4.69 -17.03
CA TYR A 323 -24.58 -4.63 -17.67
C TYR A 323 -24.61 -3.63 -18.82
N LYS A 324 -23.96 -2.47 -18.67
CA LYS A 324 -23.74 -1.53 -19.79
C LYS A 324 -23.00 -2.23 -20.92
N CYS A 325 -21.82 -2.77 -20.64
CA CYS A 325 -20.91 -3.37 -21.63
C CYS A 325 -21.55 -4.52 -22.42
N ILE A 326 -22.31 -5.40 -21.75
CA ILE A 326 -22.95 -6.57 -22.40
C ILE A 326 -24.22 -6.19 -23.19
N THR A 327 -24.77 -5.00 -22.94
CA THR A 327 -26.00 -4.56 -23.60
C THR A 327 -25.71 -3.97 -24.97
N TYR A 328 -25.92 -4.78 -26.03
CA TYR A 328 -25.79 -4.33 -27.42
C TYR A 328 -26.59 -3.04 -27.70
N LYS A 329 -25.88 -2.02 -28.22
CA LYS A 329 -26.40 -0.66 -28.46
C LYS A 329 -27.11 -0.10 -27.24
N ASP A 330 -26.35 0.05 -26.16
CA ASP A 330 -26.85 0.65 -24.93
C ASP A 330 -27.31 2.11 -25.15
N PRO A 331 -28.07 2.69 -24.20
CA PRO A 331 -28.60 4.04 -24.35
C PRO A 331 -27.54 5.13 -24.59
N VAL A 332 -26.34 4.98 -24.01
CA VAL A 332 -25.24 5.95 -24.16
C VAL A 332 -24.70 5.89 -25.59
N THR A 333 -24.38 4.70 -26.09
CA THR A 333 -23.90 4.53 -27.47
C THR A 333 -24.92 5.04 -28.49
N ARG A 334 -26.21 4.76 -28.30
CA ARG A 334 -27.28 5.31 -29.16
C ARG A 334 -27.38 6.82 -29.11
N TYR A 335 -27.16 7.43 -27.96
CA TYR A 335 -27.15 8.88 -27.81
C TYR A 335 -25.97 9.50 -28.57
N LEU A 336 -24.79 8.88 -28.48
CA LEU A 336 -23.58 9.33 -29.18
C LEU A 336 -23.71 9.19 -30.70
N GLU A 337 -24.19 8.04 -31.21
CA GLU A 337 -24.48 7.83 -32.63
C GLU A 337 -25.40 8.92 -33.21
N LYS A 338 -26.40 9.35 -32.43
CA LYS A 338 -27.33 10.43 -32.85
C LYS A 338 -26.68 11.80 -32.84
N LYS A 339 -25.79 12.07 -31.89
CA LYS A 339 -25.17 13.39 -31.69
C LYS A 339 -24.03 13.65 -32.69
N PHE A 340 -23.27 12.62 -33.04
CA PHE A 340 -22.10 12.75 -33.92
C PHE A 340 -22.41 12.28 -35.35
N LYS A 341 -22.52 13.24 -36.29
CA LYS A 341 -22.83 12.98 -37.71
C LYS A 341 -21.77 12.13 -38.44
N LYS A 342 -20.53 12.08 -37.94
CA LYS A 342 -19.43 11.25 -38.46
C LYS A 342 -18.91 10.33 -37.36
N TYR A 343 -19.76 9.39 -36.93
CA TYR A 343 -19.39 8.37 -35.98
C TYR A 343 -18.42 7.38 -36.67
N ASN A 344 -17.13 7.55 -36.44
CA ASN A 344 -16.07 6.67 -36.90
C ASN A 344 -15.41 5.99 -35.71
N PHE A 345 -14.58 4.97 -35.97
CA PHE A 345 -13.90 4.19 -34.94
C PHE A 345 -13.14 5.06 -33.92
N VAL A 346 -12.50 6.15 -34.35
CA VAL A 346 -11.73 7.02 -33.44
C VAL A 346 -12.64 7.76 -32.45
N VAL A 347 -13.79 8.27 -32.93
CA VAL A 347 -14.77 8.96 -32.07
C VAL A 347 -15.43 7.97 -31.11
N GLU A 348 -15.78 6.77 -31.57
CA GLU A 348 -16.31 5.68 -30.74
C GLU A 348 -15.32 5.28 -29.65
N PHE A 349 -14.08 4.96 -30.04
CA PHE A 349 -13.00 4.63 -29.12
C PHE A 349 -12.77 5.70 -28.06
N ALA A 350 -12.62 6.96 -28.48
CA ALA A 350 -12.37 8.06 -27.56
C ALA A 350 -13.53 8.28 -26.59
N ALA A 351 -14.78 8.18 -27.06
CA ALA A 351 -15.95 8.38 -26.22
C ALA A 351 -16.13 7.24 -25.20
N ASP A 352 -15.97 5.99 -25.63
CA ASP A 352 -16.12 4.82 -24.76
C ASP A 352 -15.00 4.74 -23.73
N VAL A 353 -13.75 4.89 -24.15
CA VAL A 353 -12.60 4.92 -23.23
C VAL A 353 -12.76 6.06 -22.23
N SER A 354 -13.15 7.26 -22.67
CA SER A 354 -13.40 8.39 -21.75
C SER A 354 -14.51 8.09 -20.76
N PHE A 355 -15.61 7.48 -21.21
CA PHE A 355 -16.70 7.07 -20.33
C PHE A 355 -16.21 6.10 -19.25
N TYR A 356 -15.46 5.06 -19.65
CA TYR A 356 -14.93 4.09 -18.70
C TYR A 356 -13.89 4.68 -17.75
N LEU A 357 -13.00 5.55 -18.23
CA LEU A 357 -12.04 6.26 -17.39
C LEU A 357 -12.74 7.13 -16.35
N ILE A 358 -13.76 7.90 -16.74
CA ILE A 358 -14.55 8.71 -15.81
C ILE A 358 -15.27 7.80 -14.80
N TYR A 359 -15.88 6.71 -15.27
CA TYR A 359 -16.58 5.77 -14.41
C TYR A 359 -15.66 5.15 -13.36
N PHE A 360 -14.55 4.53 -13.78
CA PHE A 360 -13.60 3.92 -12.85
C PHE A 360 -12.87 4.95 -11.99
N GLY A 361 -12.62 6.16 -12.50
CA GLY A 361 -12.10 7.27 -11.71
C GLY A 361 -13.03 7.65 -10.56
N LEU A 362 -14.33 7.79 -10.83
CA LEU A 362 -15.32 8.07 -9.78
C LEU A 362 -15.45 6.92 -8.78
N VAL A 363 -15.46 5.67 -9.24
CA VAL A 363 -15.51 4.50 -8.36
C VAL A 363 -14.24 4.41 -7.50
N SER A 364 -13.07 4.68 -8.07
CA SER A 364 -11.80 4.71 -7.33
C SER A 364 -11.77 5.83 -6.30
N LEU A 365 -12.26 7.04 -6.63
CA LEU A 365 -12.34 8.15 -5.68
C LEU A 365 -13.30 7.82 -4.53
N LEU A 366 -14.45 7.22 -4.81
CA LEU A 366 -15.41 6.78 -3.80
C LEU A 366 -14.84 5.67 -2.93
N SER A 367 -14.18 4.68 -3.55
CA SER A 367 -13.47 3.59 -2.87
C SER A 367 -12.41 4.13 -1.91
N PHE A 368 -11.61 5.09 -2.34
CA PHE A 368 -10.61 5.73 -1.51
C PHE A 368 -11.24 6.54 -0.37
N ALA A 369 -12.24 7.37 -0.67
CA ALA A 369 -12.87 8.23 0.33
C ALA A 369 -13.54 7.45 1.47
N LEU A 370 -14.14 6.29 1.16
CA LEU A 370 -14.87 5.48 2.14
C LEU A 370 -14.02 4.37 2.78
N PHE A 371 -13.04 3.83 2.06
CA PHE A 371 -12.33 2.60 2.45
C PHE A 371 -10.80 2.70 2.33
N ASN A 372 -10.25 3.83 1.88
CA ASN A 372 -8.81 4.05 1.65
C ASN A 372 -8.17 3.04 0.67
N ILE A 373 -8.96 2.50 -0.27
CA ILE A 373 -8.50 1.57 -1.30
C ILE A 373 -8.58 2.23 -2.68
N HIS A 374 -7.48 2.23 -3.41
CA HIS A 374 -7.40 2.69 -4.79
C HIS A 374 -7.65 1.56 -5.78
N LEU A 375 -8.20 1.89 -6.95
CA LEU A 375 -8.46 0.94 -8.03
C LEU A 375 -7.67 1.34 -9.26
N THR A 376 -7.28 0.36 -10.06
CA THR A 376 -6.69 0.61 -11.38
C THR A 376 -7.76 1.08 -12.35
N ILE A 377 -7.52 2.23 -12.96
CA ILE A 377 -8.51 2.91 -13.81
C ILE A 377 -8.22 2.57 -15.26
N LEU A 378 -6.96 2.67 -15.69
CA LEU A 378 -6.58 2.58 -17.10
C LEU A 378 -6.79 1.17 -17.67
N ILE A 379 -6.23 0.14 -17.01
CA ILE A 379 -6.36 -1.25 -17.47
C ILE A 379 -7.84 -1.68 -17.52
N MET A 380 -8.60 -1.35 -16.48
CA MET A 380 -10.02 -1.68 -16.43
C MET A 380 -10.81 -0.96 -17.52
N ALA A 381 -10.51 0.31 -17.79
CA ALA A 381 -11.18 1.05 -18.86
C ALA A 381 -10.90 0.45 -20.25
N PHE A 382 -9.65 0.13 -20.57
CA PHE A 382 -9.31 -0.52 -21.84
C PHE A 382 -9.93 -1.90 -21.96
N TYR A 383 -9.87 -2.71 -20.90
CA TYR A 383 -10.50 -4.03 -20.87
C TYR A 383 -11.99 -3.94 -21.21
N MET A 384 -12.71 -3.03 -20.56
CA MET A 384 -14.15 -2.85 -20.78
C MET A 384 -14.46 -2.38 -22.21
N HIS A 385 -13.66 -1.46 -22.76
CA HIS A 385 -13.82 -1.00 -24.14
C HIS A 385 -13.65 -2.16 -25.14
N PHE A 386 -12.57 -2.93 -25.03
CA PHE A 386 -12.32 -4.04 -25.97
C PHE A 386 -13.37 -5.16 -25.84
N LEU A 387 -13.87 -5.41 -24.62
CA LEU A 387 -14.96 -6.35 -24.41
C LEU A 387 -16.24 -5.88 -25.09
N GLU A 388 -16.62 -4.62 -24.91
CA GLU A 388 -17.79 -4.03 -25.57
C GLU A 388 -17.67 -4.08 -27.09
N ALA A 389 -16.54 -3.65 -27.64
CA ALA A 389 -16.26 -3.69 -29.07
C ALA A 389 -16.39 -5.12 -29.62
N GLY A 390 -15.85 -6.11 -28.90
CA GLY A 390 -15.99 -7.52 -29.26
C GLY A 390 -17.44 -8.01 -29.25
N ILE A 391 -18.22 -7.65 -28.22
CA ILE A 391 -19.64 -8.01 -28.12
C ILE A 391 -20.46 -7.37 -29.26
N ASN A 392 -20.23 -6.09 -29.54
CA ASN A 392 -20.90 -5.36 -30.62
C ASN A 392 -20.59 -5.98 -31.98
N LEU A 393 -19.33 -6.29 -32.26
CA LEU A 393 -18.91 -6.95 -33.51
C LEU A 393 -19.57 -8.34 -33.68
N LEU A 394 -19.65 -9.13 -32.61
CA LEU A 394 -20.35 -10.42 -32.64
C LEU A 394 -21.86 -10.28 -32.88
N ALA A 395 -22.49 -9.27 -32.26
CA ALA A 395 -23.91 -8.99 -32.43
C ALA A 395 -24.24 -8.50 -33.84
N GLU A 396 -23.44 -7.59 -34.40
CA GLU A 396 -23.59 -7.11 -35.78
C GLU A 396 -23.44 -8.24 -36.79
N ASN A 397 -22.46 -9.13 -36.60
CA ASN A 397 -22.28 -10.30 -37.46
C ASN A 397 -23.48 -11.25 -37.40
N LYS A 398 -24.11 -11.42 -36.23
CA LYS A 398 -25.35 -12.19 -36.10
C LYS A 398 -26.53 -11.51 -36.81
N GLU A 399 -26.66 -10.19 -36.72
CA GLU A 399 -27.71 -9.44 -37.42
C GLU A 399 -27.53 -9.49 -38.95
N LYS A 400 -26.30 -9.31 -39.45
CA LYS A 400 -25.96 -9.45 -40.88
C LYS A 400 -26.31 -10.85 -41.40
N LYS A 401 -25.92 -11.90 -40.68
CA LYS A 401 -26.28 -13.29 -41.03
C LYS A 401 -27.79 -13.52 -41.02
N LYS A 402 -28.53 -12.96 -40.06
CA LYS A 402 -29.99 -13.08 -40.00
C LYS A 402 -30.67 -12.37 -41.17
N LYS A 403 -30.24 -11.16 -41.52
CA LYS A 403 -30.74 -10.41 -42.69
C LYS A 403 -30.45 -11.15 -44.00
N ALA A 404 -29.25 -11.70 -44.17
CA ALA A 404 -28.88 -12.49 -45.34
C ALA A 404 -29.75 -13.75 -45.48
N LYS A 405 -30.00 -14.48 -44.39
CA LYS A 405 -30.90 -15.64 -44.38
C LYS A 405 -32.34 -15.26 -44.75
N LEU A 406 -32.84 -14.15 -44.22
CA LEU A 406 -34.19 -13.68 -44.53
C LEU A 406 -34.31 -13.27 -46.01
N ALA A 407 -33.32 -12.55 -46.55
CA ALA A 407 -33.30 -12.18 -47.96
C ALA A 407 -33.29 -13.41 -48.89
N LEU A 408 -32.51 -14.45 -48.56
CA LEU A 408 -32.50 -15.72 -49.29
C LEU A 408 -33.86 -16.44 -49.23
N GLN A 409 -34.54 -16.41 -48.08
CA GLN A 409 -35.88 -16.98 -47.94
C GLN A 409 -36.91 -16.23 -48.78
N THR A 410 -36.88 -14.89 -48.76
CA THR A 410 -37.78 -14.06 -49.57
C THR A 410 -37.58 -14.30 -51.06
N GLN A 411 -36.34 -14.38 -51.55
CA GLN A 411 -36.03 -14.70 -52.95
C GLN A 411 -36.52 -16.10 -53.35
N ALA A 412 -36.39 -17.10 -52.45
CA ALA A 412 -36.86 -18.46 -52.72
C ALA A 412 -38.40 -18.57 -52.74
N GLU A 413 -39.11 -17.74 -51.97
CA GLU A 413 -40.57 -17.67 -52.00
C GLU A 413 -41.10 -16.95 -53.26
N GLU A 414 -40.40 -15.89 -53.71
CA GLU A 414 -40.71 -15.20 -54.96
C GLU A 414 -40.49 -16.11 -56.18
N ALA A 415 -39.42 -16.91 -56.19
CA ALA A 415 -39.14 -17.85 -57.29
C ALA A 415 -40.14 -19.03 -57.39
N LYS A 416 -40.97 -19.26 -56.37
CA LYS A 416 -42.00 -20.31 -56.34
C LYS A 416 -43.39 -19.82 -56.79
N LYS A 417 -43.59 -18.50 -56.86
CA LYS A 417 -44.80 -17.88 -57.38
C LYS A 417 -44.63 -17.62 -58.87
#